data_AF-I5ARY2-F1
#
_entry.id   AF-I5ARY2-F1
#
_cell.length_a   1.000
_cell.length_b   1.000
_cell.length_c   1.000
_cell.angle_alpha   90.00
_cell.angle_beta   90.00
_cell.angle_gamma   90.00
#
_symmetry.space_group_name_H-M   'P 1'
#
loop_
_entity.id
_entity.type
_entity.pdbx_description
1 polymer ?
#
loop_
_entity_poly.entity_id
_entity_poly.type
_entity_poly.pdbx_seq_one_letter_code
_entity_poly.pdbx_strand_id
1 'polypeptide(L)'
;MNSMDKRLAMIAIVVEDLECTAAMNEVLHEYGSFIIGRMGIPYREKNVSLISVAIDAPTDVVSALTGKLGNIKGLNVKTAYSKI
;
A
#
# COMPACT_ATOMS: atom_id res chain seq x y z
N MET A 1 6.18 -11.73 -26.76
CA MET A 1 5.30 -10.82 -26.01
C MET A 1 6.07 -10.43 -24.75
N ASN A 2 6.64 -9.22 -24.68
CA ASN A 2 7.29 -8.76 -23.44
C ASN A 2 6.17 -8.50 -22.42
N SER A 3 5.78 -9.53 -21.67
CA SER A 3 5.01 -9.31 -20.47
C SER A 3 5.94 -8.62 -19.48
N MET A 4 5.67 -7.36 -19.14
CA MET A 4 6.15 -6.81 -17.87
C MET A 4 5.68 -7.80 -16.80
N ASP A 5 6.61 -8.59 -16.25
CA ASP A 5 6.29 -9.58 -15.22
C ASP A 5 5.69 -8.84 -14.02
N LYS A 6 4.36 -8.92 -13.93
CA LYS A 6 3.65 -8.43 -12.76
C LYS A 6 3.94 -9.38 -11.61
N ARG A 7 4.07 -8.81 -10.42
CA ARG A 7 4.30 -9.57 -9.20
C ARG A 7 3.16 -9.29 -8.25
N LEU A 8 2.60 -10.35 -7.70
CA LEU A 8 1.68 -10.26 -6.59
C LEU A 8 2.44 -9.76 -5.35
N ALA A 9 1.95 -8.70 -4.72
CA ALA A 9 2.52 -8.18 -3.49
C ALA A 9 1.42 -7.81 -2.47
N MET A 10 1.82 -7.80 -1.20
CA MET A 10 1.03 -7.34 -0.07
C MET A 10 1.73 -6.15 0.55
N ILE A 11 1.05 -5.00 0.58
CA ILE A 11 1.52 -3.79 1.26
C ILE A 11 0.78 -3.69 2.59
N ALA A 12 1.52 -3.75 3.69
CA ALA A 12 1.03 -3.50 5.04
C ALA A 12 1.37 -2.06 5.44
N ILE A 13 0.36 -1.32 5.88
CA ILE A 13 0.47 0.09 6.27
C ILE A 13 -0.08 0.22 7.69
N VAL A 14 0.73 0.73 8.61
CA VAL A 14 0.27 1.20 9.91
C VAL A 14 0.12 2.71 9.82
N VAL A 15 -1.09 3.22 10.02
CA VAL A 15 -1.40 4.64 10.08
C VAL A 15 -1.31 5.06 11.55
N GLU A 16 -0.20 5.72 11.90
CA GLU A 16 0.09 6.23 13.24
C GLU A 16 -0.49 7.64 13.46
N ASP A 17 -0.72 8.37 12.37
CA ASP A 17 -1.38 9.68 12.36
C ASP A 17 -2.59 9.65 11.41
N LEU A 18 -3.79 9.79 11.95
CA LEU A 18 -5.02 9.71 11.15
C LEU A 18 -5.22 10.91 10.21
N GLU A 19 -4.52 12.03 10.43
CA GLU A 19 -4.60 13.22 9.56
C GLU A 19 -3.97 12.96 8.18
N CYS A 20 -3.05 12.00 8.08
CA CYS A 20 -2.39 11.66 6.81
C CYS A 20 -3.22 10.73 5.89
N THR A 21 -4.41 10.30 6.35
CA THR A 21 -5.25 9.34 5.60
C THR A 21 -5.73 9.87 4.26
N ALA A 22 -5.92 11.19 4.11
CA ALA A 22 -6.28 11.79 2.83
C ALA A 22 -5.17 11.61 1.79
N ALA A 23 -3.94 11.98 2.13
CA ALA A 23 -2.77 11.81 1.26
C ALA A 23 -2.50 10.32 0.93
N MET A 24 -2.64 9.44 1.93
CA MET A 24 -2.54 7.99 1.71
C MET A 24 -3.58 7.50 0.69
N ASN A 25 -4.84 7.92 0.85
CA ASN A 25 -5.91 7.50 -0.05
C ASN A 25 -5.75 8.05 -1.47
N GLU A 26 -5.23 9.26 -1.62
CA GLU A 26 -4.90 9.84 -2.92
C GLU A 26 -3.83 9.02 -3.65
N VAL A 27 -2.74 8.68 -2.96
CA VAL A 27 -1.72 7.78 -3.50
C VAL A 27 -2.31 6.41 -3.85
N LEU A 28 -3.10 5.79 -2.98
CA LEU A 28 -3.72 4.50 -3.31
C LEU A 28 -4.70 4.60 -4.50
N HIS A 29 -5.40 5.72 -4.66
CA HIS A 29 -6.31 5.94 -5.77
C HIS A 29 -5.58 6.04 -7.12
N GLU A 30 -4.43 6.72 -7.16
CA GLU A 30 -3.58 6.82 -8.37
C GLU A 30 -3.15 5.45 -8.90
N TYR A 31 -2.96 4.46 -8.02
CA TYR A 31 -2.55 3.10 -8.37
C TYR A 31 -3.71 2.10 -8.38
N GLY A 32 -4.96 2.58 -8.31
CA GLY A 32 -6.15 1.77 -8.11
C GLY A 32 -6.36 0.65 -9.14
N SER A 33 -5.90 0.84 -10.38
CA SER A 33 -6.00 -0.18 -11.45
C SER A 33 -5.18 -1.44 -11.19
N PHE A 34 -4.22 -1.40 -10.26
CA PHE A 34 -3.38 -2.54 -9.89
C PHE A 34 -3.84 -3.21 -8.58
N ILE A 35 -4.71 -2.56 -7.81
CA ILE A 35 -5.15 -3.05 -6.50
C ILE A 35 -6.21 -4.14 -6.71
N ILE A 36 -5.90 -5.35 -6.24
CA ILE A 36 -6.84 -6.49 -6.22
C ILE A 36 -7.88 -6.28 -5.12
N GLY A 37 -7.44 -5.76 -3.98
CA GLY A 37 -8.29 -5.51 -2.82
C GLY A 37 -7.53 -4.90 -1.66
N ARG A 38 -8.26 -4.37 -0.69
CA ARG A 38 -7.69 -3.84 0.56
C ARG A 38 -8.58 -4.11 1.75
N MET A 39 -7.98 -4.28 2.91
CA MET A 39 -8.67 -4.41 4.20
C MET A 39 -8.18 -3.31 5.14
N GLY A 40 -9.11 -2.67 5.86
CA GLY A 40 -8.80 -1.69 6.89
C GLY A 40 -9.33 -2.16 8.24
N ILE A 41 -8.48 -2.09 9.26
CA ILE A 41 -8.81 -2.47 10.64
C ILE A 41 -8.46 -1.28 11.55
N PRO A 42 -9.46 -0.54 12.07
CA PRO A 42 -9.21 0.51 13.05
C PRO A 42 -8.85 -0.11 14.40
N TYR A 43 -7.69 0.25 14.96
CA TYR A 43 -7.25 -0.22 16.27
C TYR A 43 -7.25 0.92 17.28
N ARG A 44 -8.46 1.22 17.79
CA ARG A 44 -8.73 2.38 18.64
C ARG A 44 -7.90 2.42 19.92
N GLU A 45 -7.61 1.27 20.53
CA GLU A 45 -6.81 1.18 21.76
C GLU A 45 -5.39 1.72 21.61
N LYS A 46 -4.85 1.70 20.39
CA LYS A 46 -3.53 2.23 20.05
C LYS A 46 -3.59 3.54 19.27
N ASN A 47 -4.79 4.05 19.00
CA ASN A 47 -5.04 5.20 18.15
C ASN A 47 -4.37 5.08 16.76
N VAL A 48 -4.38 3.86 16.18
CA VAL A 48 -3.83 3.59 14.84
C VAL A 48 -4.85 2.91 13.95
N SER A 49 -4.59 2.88 12.64
CA SER A 49 -5.33 2.03 11.70
C SER A 49 -4.37 1.14 10.91
N LEU A 50 -4.72 -0.13 10.76
CA LEU A 50 -3.98 -1.09 9.95
C LEU A 50 -4.65 -1.20 8.60
N ILE A 51 -3.92 -0.94 7.52
CA ILE A 51 -4.39 -1.12 6.15
C ILE A 51 -3.53 -2.17 5.48
N SER A 52 -4.15 -3.17 4.86
CA SER A 52 -3.47 -4.10 3.96
C SER A 52 -3.98 -3.90 2.54
N VAL A 53 -3.08 -3.91 1.56
CA VAL A 53 -3.39 -3.72 0.15
C VAL A 53 -2.74 -4.84 -0.65
N ALA A 54 -3.56 -5.65 -1.29
CA ALA A 54 -3.11 -6.66 -2.24
C ALA A 54 -3.02 -6.03 -3.64
N ILE A 55 -1.88 -6.18 -4.30
CA ILE A 55 -1.58 -5.56 -5.59
C ILE A 55 -1.00 -6.57 -6.57
N ASP A 56 -1.38 -6.46 -7.85
CA ASP A 56 -0.77 -7.19 -8.97
C ASP A 56 -0.27 -6.19 -10.03
N ALA A 57 1.02 -5.89 -9.97
CA ALA A 57 1.65 -4.83 -10.77
C ALA A 57 3.10 -5.15 -11.15
N PRO A 58 3.66 -4.48 -12.16
CA PRO A 58 5.09 -4.48 -12.42
C PRO A 58 5.89 -4.05 -11.17
N THR A 59 7.11 -4.57 -11.02
CA THR A 59 7.92 -4.34 -9.81
C THR A 59 8.21 -2.85 -9.58
N ASP A 60 8.50 -2.10 -10.63
CA ASP A 60 8.74 -0.64 -10.59
C ASP A 60 7.50 0.12 -10.11
N VAL A 61 6.30 -0.32 -10.48
CA VAL A 61 5.03 0.26 -10.01
C VAL A 61 4.85 0.03 -8.51
N VAL A 62 5.11 -1.20 -8.01
CA VAL A 62 5.04 -1.50 -6.57
C VAL A 62 6.09 -0.68 -5.80
N SER A 63 7.31 -0.57 -6.31
CA SER A 63 8.37 0.25 -5.71
C SER A 63 7.99 1.74 -5.67
N ALA A 64 7.42 2.28 -6.74
CA ALA A 64 6.98 3.67 -6.79
C ALA A 64 5.84 3.96 -5.80
N LEU A 65 4.82 3.09 -5.76
CA LEU A 65 3.71 3.19 -4.82
C LEU A 65 4.20 3.15 -3.35
N THR A 66 5.03 2.16 -3.01
CA THR A 66 5.51 1.98 -1.63
C THR A 66 6.49 3.08 -1.22
N GLY A 67 7.28 3.62 -2.16
CA GLY A 67 8.11 4.81 -1.94
C GLY A 67 7.28 6.07 -1.67
N LYS A 68 6.23 6.33 -2.47
CA LYS A 68 5.29 7.45 -2.22
C LYS A 68 4.62 7.33 -0.85
N LEU A 69 4.09 6.15 -0.52
CA LEU A 69 3.48 5.91 0.79
C LEU A 69 4.48 6.06 1.94
N GLY A 70 5.71 5.55 1.78
CA GLY A 70 6.76 5.65 2.78
C GLY A 70 7.26 7.08 3.06
N ASN A 71 7.01 8.01 2.14
CA ASN A 71 7.33 9.44 2.32
C ASN A 71 6.23 10.22 3.06
N ILE A 72 5.05 9.63 3.27
CA ILE A 72 3.96 10.26 4.03
C ILE A 72 4.27 10.11 5.51
N LYS A 73 4.51 11.25 6.19
CA LYS A 73 4.71 11.28 7.64
C LYS A 73 3.48 10.71 8.34
N GLY A 74 3.71 9.84 9.33
CA GLY A 74 2.63 9.16 10.07
C GLY A 74 2.24 7.81 9.50
N LEU A 75 2.90 7.33 8.44
CA LEU A 75 2.75 5.97 7.93
C LEU A 75 3.99 5.12 8.21
N ASN A 76 3.78 3.86 8.60
CA ASN A 76 4.78 2.81 8.56
C ASN A 76 4.39 1.80 7.47
N VAL A 77 5.23 1.64 6.45
CA VAL A 77 4.92 0.83 5.27
C VAL A 77 5.88 -0.35 5.17
N LYS A 78 5.34 -1.55 4.98
CA LYS A 78 6.08 -2.78 4.69
C LYS A 78 5.47 -3.48 3.49
N THR A 79 6.32 -4.11 2.68
CA THR A 79 5.87 -4.81 1.47
C THR A 79 6.41 -6.23 1.47
N ALA A 80 5.54 -7.19 1.25
CA ALA A 80 5.88 -8.58 1.03
C ALA A 80 5.57 -8.95 -0.42
N TYR A 81 6.57 -9.48 -1.13
CA TYR A 81 6.38 -9.98 -2.49
C TYR A 81 6.08 -11.47 -2.46
N SER A 82 5.12 -11.89 -3.29
CA SER A 82 4.90 -13.31 -3.58
C SER A 82 6.12 -13.90 -4.30
N LYS A 83 6.36 -15.19 -4.07
CA LYS A 83 7.36 -15.97 -4.80
C LYS A 83 6.77 -16.72 -6.00
N ILE A 84 5.45 -16.65 -6.16
CA ILE A 84 4.68 -17.24 -7.25
C ILE A 84 4.72 -16.30 -8.45
#